data_AF-A0A3D3IA82-F1
#
_entry.id   AF-A0A3D3IA82-F1
#
_cell.length_a   1.000
_cell.length_b   1.000
_cell.length_c   1.000
_cell.angle_alpha   90.00
_cell.angle_beta   90.00
_cell.angle_gamma   90.00
#
_symmetry.space_group_name_H-M   'P 1'
#
loop_
_entity.id
_entity.type
_entity.pdbx_description
1 polymer ?
#
loop_
_entity_poly.entity_id
_entity_poly.type
_entity_poly.pdbx_seq_one_letter_code
_entity_poly.pdbx_strand_id
1 'polypeptide(L)'
;MEKSHIYPGANSINCYLNIKNCNEAIEFYKKAFGAQEKLRLLMPDGKIAHAEIEIEGSLVMMGEENPEWGTRSPISLGGSPITLSIYVKNVDEAFKRALDAGAKEVMPVKNQFYGDKTGQVLDPFGFKWHLATHIEDVDQKEMQSRMDQLFTGK
;
A
#
# COMPACT_ATOMS: atom_id res chain seq x y z
N MET A 1 -14.87 -21.47 -22.87
CA MET A 1 -14.77 -20.66 -21.64
C MET A 1 -14.79 -19.21 -22.07
N GLU A 2 -15.69 -18.41 -21.50
CA GLU A 2 -15.78 -16.97 -21.79
C GLU A 2 -14.58 -16.26 -21.16
N LYS A 3 -14.03 -15.26 -21.87
CA LYS A 3 -12.89 -14.48 -21.37
C LYS A 3 -13.40 -13.64 -20.20
N SER A 4 -12.72 -13.71 -19.05
CA SER A 4 -13.00 -12.83 -17.91
C SER A 4 -12.96 -11.36 -18.32
N HIS A 5 -13.93 -10.58 -17.84
CA HIS A 5 -13.90 -9.11 -17.97
C HIS A 5 -12.93 -8.46 -16.97
N ILE A 6 -12.47 -9.22 -15.98
CA ILE A 6 -11.43 -8.82 -15.03
C ILE A 6 -10.07 -9.30 -15.55
N TYR A 7 -9.11 -8.38 -15.62
CA TYR A 7 -7.73 -8.66 -16.03
C TYR A 7 -7.08 -9.69 -15.08
N PRO A 8 -6.26 -10.63 -15.58
CA PRO A 8 -5.61 -11.64 -14.73
C PRO A 8 -4.84 -11.01 -13.56
N GLY A 9 -5.10 -11.45 -12.33
CA GLY A 9 -4.47 -10.93 -11.11
C GLY A 9 -5.07 -9.63 -10.57
N ALA A 10 -5.96 -8.98 -11.33
CA ALA A 10 -6.70 -7.82 -10.86
C ALA A 10 -7.94 -8.24 -10.05
N ASN A 11 -8.41 -7.32 -9.21
CA ASN A 11 -9.75 -7.36 -8.63
C ASN A 11 -10.71 -6.49 -9.43
N SER A 12 -12.00 -6.48 -9.09
CA SER A 12 -12.97 -5.54 -9.70
C SER A 12 -12.64 -4.08 -9.40
N ILE A 13 -11.96 -3.81 -8.28
CA ILE A 13 -11.43 -2.52 -7.89
C ILE A 13 -9.93 -2.70 -7.61
N ASN A 14 -9.09 -1.86 -8.21
CA ASN A 14 -7.65 -1.83 -8.00
C ASN A 14 -7.21 -0.39 -7.74
N CYS A 15 -6.06 -0.22 -7.10
CA CYS A 15 -5.46 1.10 -6.96
C CYS A 15 -4.60 1.44 -8.19
N TYR A 16 -4.62 2.73 -8.54
CA TYR A 16 -3.72 3.32 -9.53
C TYR A 16 -2.97 4.47 -8.87
N LEU A 17 -1.65 4.34 -8.72
CA LEU A 17 -0.81 5.32 -8.05
C LEU A 17 -0.21 6.28 -9.09
N ASN A 18 -0.48 7.56 -8.94
CA ASN A 18 0.22 8.60 -9.66
C ASN A 18 1.44 9.02 -8.83
N ILE A 19 2.63 8.80 -9.36
CA ILE A 19 3.87 8.90 -8.59
C ILE A 19 4.83 9.84 -9.31
N LYS A 20 5.48 10.72 -8.56
CA LYS A 20 6.66 11.43 -9.05
C LYS A 20 7.89 10.54 -8.85
N ASN A 21 8.67 10.32 -9.90
CA ASN A 21 9.79 9.38 -9.95
C ASN A 21 9.32 7.92 -9.80
N CYS A 22 8.43 7.51 -10.71
CA CYS A 22 7.78 6.20 -10.64
C CYS A 22 8.76 5.01 -10.79
N ASN A 23 9.89 5.20 -11.48
CA ASN A 23 10.94 4.17 -11.60
C ASN A 23 11.50 3.81 -10.22
N GLU A 24 11.83 4.82 -9.42
CA GLU A 24 12.36 4.70 -8.07
C GLU A 24 11.34 4.09 -7.12
N ALA A 25 10.05 4.37 -7.33
CA ALA A 25 8.97 3.79 -6.53
C ALA A 25 8.85 2.29 -6.70
N ILE A 26 8.96 1.79 -7.93
CA ILE A 26 8.97 0.35 -8.19
C ILE A 26 10.14 -0.33 -7.47
N GLU A 27 11.33 0.27 -7.49
CA GLU A 27 12.50 -0.28 -6.79
C GLU A 27 12.34 -0.22 -5.26
N PHE A 28 11.70 0.82 -4.74
CA PHE A 28 11.32 0.88 -3.33
C PHE A 28 10.35 -0.23 -2.97
N TYR A 29 9.26 -0.44 -3.72
CA TYR A 29 8.26 -1.47 -3.42
C TYR A 29 8.82 -2.89 -3.52
N LYS A 30 9.76 -3.14 -4.45
CA LYS A 30 10.54 -4.40 -4.51
C LYS A 30 11.28 -4.66 -3.20
N LYS A 31 11.99 -3.64 -2.67
CA LYS A 31 12.81 -3.77 -1.45
C LYS A 31 11.95 -3.83 -0.18
N ALA A 32 10.96 -2.97 -0.06
CA ALA A 32 10.13 -2.83 1.13
C ALA A 32 9.16 -4.00 1.29
N PHE A 33 8.43 -4.32 0.22
CA PHE A 33 7.27 -5.21 0.26
C PHE A 33 7.46 -6.49 -0.59
N GLY A 34 8.64 -6.71 -1.15
CA GLY A 34 8.89 -7.87 -2.01
C GLY A 34 8.09 -7.83 -3.31
N ALA A 35 7.75 -6.63 -3.78
CA ALA A 35 6.91 -6.47 -4.97
C ALA A 35 7.54 -7.14 -6.19
N GLN A 36 6.71 -7.75 -7.03
CA GLN A 36 7.12 -8.29 -8.33
C GLN A 36 6.60 -7.42 -9.45
N GLU A 37 7.48 -6.96 -10.32
CA GLU A 37 7.09 -6.22 -11.51
C GLU A 37 6.49 -7.17 -12.56
N LYS A 38 5.31 -6.83 -13.07
CA LYS A 38 4.57 -7.65 -14.04
C LYS A 38 4.53 -7.01 -15.43
N LEU A 39 4.41 -5.68 -15.48
CA LEU A 39 4.34 -4.92 -16.72
C LEU A 39 5.04 -3.56 -16.54
N ARG A 40 5.69 -3.10 -17.61
CA ARG A 40 6.27 -1.76 -17.70
C ARG A 40 6.16 -1.22 -19.12
N LEU A 41 5.53 -0.06 -19.26
CA LEU A 41 5.39 0.70 -20.50
C LEU A 41 5.97 2.10 -20.30
N LEU A 42 6.87 2.50 -21.20
CA LEU A 42 7.61 3.75 -21.11
C LEU A 42 7.08 4.77 -22.12
N MET A 43 7.12 6.04 -21.72
CA MET A 43 7.03 7.17 -22.64
C MET A 43 8.35 7.35 -23.41
N PRO A 44 8.38 8.11 -24.53
CA PRO A 44 9.61 8.34 -25.30
C PRO A 44 10.75 8.98 -24.50
N ASP A 45 10.44 9.70 -23.41
CA ASP A 45 11.42 10.30 -22.51
C ASP A 45 11.97 9.33 -21.44
N GLY A 46 11.51 8.07 -21.44
CA GLY A 46 11.95 7.02 -20.52
C GLY A 46 11.19 6.97 -19.19
N LYS A 47 10.24 7.87 -18.94
CA LYS A 47 9.38 7.81 -17.75
C LYS A 47 8.27 6.77 -17.91
N ILE A 48 7.70 6.34 -16.79
CA ILE A 48 6.66 5.30 -16.77
C ILE A 48 5.33 5.87 -17.24
N ALA A 49 4.85 5.43 -18.41
CA ALA A 49 3.47 5.69 -18.84
C ALA A 49 2.50 4.85 -17.99
N HIS A 50 2.84 3.58 -17.82
CA HIS A 50 2.06 2.61 -17.05
C HIS A 50 2.97 1.48 -16.57
N ALA A 51 2.81 1.05 -15.33
CA ALA A 51 3.44 -0.14 -14.79
C ALA A 51 2.50 -0.88 -13.84
N GLU A 52 2.77 -2.17 -13.68
CA GLU A 52 2.05 -3.06 -12.78
C GLU A 52 3.05 -3.78 -11.89
N ILE A 53 2.77 -3.78 -10.58
CA ILE A 53 3.45 -4.62 -9.61
C ILE A 53 2.45 -5.49 -8.87
N GLU A 54 2.92 -6.61 -8.36
CA GLU A 54 2.17 -7.49 -7.48
C GLU A 54 2.82 -7.51 -6.10
N ILE A 55 2.01 -7.32 -5.05
CA ILE A 55 2.41 -7.43 -3.65
C ILE A 55 1.43 -8.37 -2.97
N GLU A 56 1.90 -9.50 -2.42
CA GLU A 56 1.06 -10.47 -1.72
C GLU A 56 -0.18 -10.89 -2.54
N GLY A 57 0.00 -11.06 -3.86
CA GLY A 57 -1.07 -11.42 -4.81
C GLY A 57 -2.00 -10.27 -5.23
N SER A 58 -1.79 -9.05 -4.71
CA SER A 58 -2.57 -7.87 -5.07
C SER A 58 -1.90 -7.06 -6.17
N LEU A 59 -2.64 -6.74 -7.23
CA LEU A 59 -2.20 -5.87 -8.31
C LEU A 59 -2.23 -4.40 -7.88
N VAL A 60 -1.10 -3.71 -8.06
CA VAL A 60 -0.97 -2.26 -7.91
C VAL A 60 -0.52 -1.68 -9.24
N MET A 61 -1.35 -0.82 -9.81
CA MET A 61 -1.04 -0.12 -11.06
C MET A 61 -0.43 1.24 -10.72
N MET A 62 0.44 1.76 -11.59
CA MET A 62 1.04 3.07 -11.39
C MET A 62 1.49 3.73 -12.68
N GLY A 63 1.66 5.05 -12.61
CA GLY A 63 2.22 5.86 -13.68
C GLY A 63 2.94 7.07 -13.13
N GLU A 64 3.80 7.64 -13.97
CA GLU A 64 4.44 8.92 -13.69
C GLU A 64 3.39 10.02 -13.56
N GLU A 65 3.61 10.95 -12.63
CA GLU A 65 2.87 12.20 -12.57
C GLU A 65 2.98 12.95 -13.90
N ASN A 66 1.82 13.33 -14.45
CA ASN A 66 1.71 14.12 -15.65
C ASN A 66 0.54 15.12 -15.52
N PRO A 67 0.83 16.39 -15.15
CA PRO A 67 -0.20 17.41 -15.00
C PRO A 67 -1.00 17.69 -16.28
N GLU A 68 -0.43 17.45 -17.46
CA GLU A 68 -1.13 17.62 -18.74
C GLU A 68 -2.22 16.57 -18.94
N TRP A 69 -2.08 15.40 -18.30
CA TRP A 69 -3.10 14.34 -18.27
C TRP A 69 -4.00 14.42 -17.04
N GLY A 70 -3.85 15.47 -16.22
CA GLY A 70 -4.58 15.64 -14.98
C GLY A 70 -4.15 14.69 -13.85
N THR A 71 -3.03 13.99 -13.99
CA THR A 71 -2.50 13.10 -12.94
C THR A 71 -1.53 13.86 -12.05
N ARG A 72 -1.69 13.73 -10.73
CA ARG A 72 -0.83 14.35 -9.72
C ARG A 72 -0.52 13.38 -8.59
N SER A 73 0.71 13.42 -8.12
CA SER A 73 1.23 12.63 -7.02
C SER A 73 0.89 13.25 -5.66
N PRO A 74 0.92 12.46 -4.57
CA PRO A 74 0.76 12.99 -3.23
C PRO A 74 1.75 14.10 -2.89
N ILE A 75 3.00 14.00 -3.36
CA ILE A 75 4.03 15.04 -3.15
C ILE A 75 3.56 16.38 -3.72
N SER A 76 3.08 16.39 -4.96
CA SER A 76 2.63 17.62 -5.64
C SER A 76 1.30 18.15 -5.08
N LEU A 77 0.50 17.30 -4.45
CA LEU A 77 -0.76 17.68 -3.80
C LEU A 77 -0.61 18.07 -2.32
N GLY A 78 0.56 17.86 -1.71
CA GLY A 78 0.79 18.09 -0.28
C GLY A 78 0.25 16.96 0.62
N GLY A 79 -0.05 15.79 0.06
CA GLY A 79 -0.50 14.61 0.77
C GLY A 79 -1.42 13.73 -0.06
N SER A 80 -1.71 12.53 0.44
CA SER A 80 -2.74 11.63 -0.08
C SER A 80 -3.87 11.45 0.93
N PRO A 81 -5.15 11.59 0.53
CA PRO A 81 -6.27 11.22 1.38
C PRO A 81 -6.47 9.70 1.45
N ILE A 82 -5.81 8.94 0.57
CA ILE A 82 -5.92 7.48 0.50
C ILE A 82 -4.76 6.84 1.26
N THR A 83 -5.09 5.84 2.08
CA THR A 83 -4.14 4.92 2.70
C THR A 83 -4.26 3.57 2.00
N LEU A 84 -3.12 2.99 1.62
CA LEU A 84 -3.07 1.66 1.01
C LEU A 84 -2.95 0.63 2.14
N SER A 85 -3.88 -0.31 2.21
CA SER A 85 -3.89 -1.35 3.25
C SER A 85 -3.51 -2.68 2.64
N ILE A 86 -2.52 -3.36 3.22
CA ILE A 86 -2.07 -4.68 2.78
C ILE A 86 -1.91 -5.62 3.97
N TYR A 87 -2.32 -6.87 3.78
CA TYR A 87 -1.96 -7.96 4.66
C TYR A 87 -0.60 -8.54 4.22
N VAL A 88 0.25 -8.79 5.19
CA VAL A 88 1.57 -9.40 5.00
C VAL A 88 1.73 -10.57 5.96
N LYS A 89 2.55 -11.55 5.57
CA LYS A 89 2.79 -12.73 6.41
C LYS A 89 3.36 -12.39 7.80
N ASN A 90 4.23 -11.39 7.88
CA ASN A 90 4.80 -10.90 9.13
C ASN A 90 4.96 -9.37 9.09
N VAL A 91 4.12 -8.68 9.84
CA VAL A 91 4.08 -7.21 9.90
C VAL A 91 5.36 -6.61 10.48
N ASP A 92 6.00 -7.22 11.49
CA ASP A 92 7.23 -6.66 12.08
C ASP A 92 8.38 -6.65 11.08
N GLU A 93 8.54 -7.75 10.34
CA GLU A 93 9.56 -7.88 9.31
C GLU A 93 9.31 -6.94 8.12
N ALA A 94 8.06 -6.88 7.63
CA ALA A 94 7.70 -6.00 6.52
C ALA A 94 7.85 -4.52 6.90
N PHE A 95 7.43 -4.16 8.11
CA PHE A 95 7.58 -2.81 8.63
C PHE A 95 9.04 -2.40 8.73
N LYS A 96 9.90 -3.27 9.30
CA LYS A 96 11.35 -3.04 9.35
C LYS A 96 11.96 -2.86 7.96
N ARG A 97 11.66 -3.76 7.01
CA ARG A 97 12.16 -3.64 5.63
C ARG A 97 11.73 -2.32 4.97
N ALA A 98 10.51 -1.86 5.21
CA ALA A 98 10.03 -0.59 4.68
C ALA A 98 10.82 0.60 5.23
N LEU A 99 11.10 0.61 6.54
CA LEU A 99 11.94 1.63 7.16
C LEU A 99 13.38 1.60 6.62
N ASP A 100 13.98 0.42 6.51
CA ASP A 100 15.33 0.23 5.95
C ASP A 100 15.41 0.68 4.48
N ALA A 101 14.29 0.58 3.73
CA ALA A 101 14.16 1.06 2.36
C ALA A 101 13.90 2.58 2.25
N GLY A 102 13.75 3.30 3.37
CA GLY A 102 13.59 4.75 3.42
C GLY A 102 12.18 5.25 3.72
N ALA A 103 11.24 4.37 4.09
CA ALA A 103 9.95 4.81 4.61
C ALA A 103 10.11 5.45 6.00
N LYS A 104 9.12 6.26 6.39
CA LYS A 104 9.05 6.86 7.73
C LYS A 104 7.96 6.18 8.55
N GLU A 105 8.25 5.92 9.82
CA GLU A 105 7.23 5.46 10.75
C GLU A 105 6.15 6.54 10.93
N VAL A 106 4.88 6.13 10.82
CA VAL A 106 3.69 6.95 11.11
C VAL A 106 2.99 6.42 12.35
N MET A 107 2.85 5.10 12.45
CA MET A 107 2.30 4.41 13.60
C MET A 107 3.13 3.15 13.88
N PRO A 108 3.70 3.00 15.09
CA PRO A 108 4.49 1.83 15.43
C PRO A 108 3.64 0.56 15.41
N VAL A 109 4.27 -0.57 15.13
CA VAL A 109 3.58 -1.87 15.10
C VAL A 109 3.06 -2.23 16.49
N LYS A 110 1.75 -2.50 16.58
CA LYS A 110 1.07 -2.92 17.82
C LYS A 110 -0.04 -3.93 17.54
N ASN A 111 -0.35 -4.77 18.53
CA ASN A 111 -1.57 -5.56 18.54
C ASN A 111 -2.76 -4.61 18.72
N GLN A 112 -3.82 -4.85 17.96
CA GLN A 112 -5.00 -4.01 17.92
C GLN A 112 -6.20 -4.74 18.50
N PHE A 113 -7.17 -3.97 19.00
CA PHE A 113 -8.37 -4.52 19.63
C PHE A 113 -9.19 -5.43 18.72
N TYR A 114 -9.05 -5.25 17.40
CA TYR A 114 -9.76 -5.97 16.34
C TYR A 114 -9.02 -7.22 15.83
N GLY A 115 -8.03 -7.73 16.56
CA GLY A 115 -7.44 -9.04 16.28
C GLY A 115 -6.33 -9.06 15.23
N ASP A 116 -5.90 -7.89 14.74
CA ASP A 116 -4.72 -7.75 13.89
C ASP A 116 -3.55 -7.15 14.68
N LYS A 117 -2.33 -7.49 14.25
CA LYS A 117 -1.14 -6.71 14.56
C LYS A 117 -0.87 -5.77 13.39
N THR A 118 -0.83 -4.46 13.65
CA THR A 118 -0.74 -3.47 12.58
C THR A 118 0.26 -2.37 12.85
N GLY A 119 0.81 -1.80 11.78
CA GLY A 119 1.65 -0.60 11.78
C GLY A 119 1.38 0.27 10.55
N GLN A 120 1.85 1.52 10.57
CA GLN A 120 1.76 2.41 9.40
C GLN A 120 3.09 3.08 9.09
N VAL A 121 3.41 3.14 7.80
CA VAL A 121 4.57 3.87 7.27
C VAL A 121 4.14 4.86 6.19
N LEU A 122 4.89 5.93 6.03
CA LEU A 122 4.81 6.86 4.90
C LEU A 122 5.95 6.53 3.95
N ASP A 123 5.64 6.15 2.72
CA ASP A 123 6.67 5.89 1.72
C ASP A 123 7.30 7.20 1.20
N PRO A 124 8.47 7.14 0.53
CA PRO A 124 9.14 8.33 -0.01
C PRO A 124 8.32 9.11 -1.05
N PHE A 125 7.25 8.52 -1.58
CA PHE A 125 6.40 9.07 -2.65
C PHE A 125 5.11 9.70 -2.10
N GLY A 126 4.95 9.69 -0.78
CA GLY A 126 3.87 10.36 -0.07
C GLY A 126 2.62 9.51 0.15
N PHE A 127 2.67 8.21 -0.11
CA PHE A 127 1.57 7.29 0.21
C PHE A 127 1.75 6.70 1.61
N LYS A 128 0.64 6.69 2.36
CA LYS A 128 0.57 5.96 3.63
C LYS A 128 0.23 4.51 3.34
N TRP A 129 1.00 3.61 3.93
CA TRP A 129 0.79 2.17 3.91
C TRP A 129 0.40 1.69 5.30
N HIS A 130 -0.73 0.98 5.38
CA HIS A 130 -1.15 0.23 6.55
C HIS A 130 -0.79 -1.24 6.34
N LEU A 131 0.08 -1.75 7.20
CA LEU A 131 0.54 -3.13 7.15
C LEU A 131 -0.15 -3.89 8.27
N ALA A 132 -0.73 -5.05 7.96
CA ALA A 132 -1.42 -5.89 8.92
C ALA A 132 -0.98 -7.35 8.81
N THR A 133 -0.92 -8.02 9.96
CA THR A 133 -0.94 -9.49 10.05
C THR A 133 -2.09 -9.84 10.98
N HIS A 134 -3.01 -10.67 10.51
CA HIS A 134 -4.10 -11.18 11.33
C HIS A 134 -3.56 -12.16 12.39
N ILE A 135 -3.94 -11.99 13.65
CA ILE A 135 -3.42 -12.79 14.77
C ILE A 135 -4.52 -13.53 15.56
N GLU A 136 -5.75 -13.02 15.58
CA GLU A 136 -6.90 -13.71 16.20
C GLU A 136 -8.23 -13.25 15.59
N ASP A 137 -9.19 -14.18 15.49
CA ASP A 137 -10.57 -13.84 15.16
C ASP A 137 -11.26 -13.22 16.38
N VAL A 138 -11.83 -12.02 16.20
CA VAL A 138 -12.59 -11.32 17.23
C VAL A 138 -13.97 -11.00 16.69
N ASP A 139 -15.03 -11.41 17.38
CA ASP A 139 -16.38 -11.09 16.95
C ASP A 139 -16.72 -9.61 17.17
N GLN A 140 -17.74 -9.12 16.46
CA GLN A 140 -18.10 -7.70 16.48
C GLN A 140 -18.44 -7.15 17.88
N LYS A 141 -19.09 -7.95 18.74
CA LYS A 141 -19.47 -7.50 20.08
C LYS A 141 -18.24 -7.35 20.95
N GLU A 142 -17.33 -8.32 20.86
CA GLU A 142 -16.06 -8.26 21.58
C GLU A 142 -15.17 -7.12 21.06
N MET A 143 -15.09 -6.90 19.75
CA MET A 143 -14.38 -5.74 19.19
C MET A 143 -14.93 -4.42 19.72
N GLN A 144 -16.26 -4.25 19.76
CA GLN A 144 -16.89 -3.04 20.31
C GLN A 144 -16.56 -2.87 21.80
N SER A 145 -16.66 -3.95 22.60
CA SER A 145 -16.33 -3.95 24.03
C SER A 145 -14.88 -3.50 24.27
N ARG A 146 -13.91 -4.08 23.53
CA ARG A 146 -12.49 -3.70 23.63
C ARG A 146 -12.25 -2.25 23.20
N MET A 147 -12.94 -1.79 22.15
CA MET A 147 -12.87 -0.40 21.70
C MET A 147 -13.40 0.56 22.78
N ASP A 148 -14.55 0.27 23.38
CA ASP A 148 -15.13 1.09 24.43
C ASP A 148 -14.18 1.21 25.63
N GLN A 149 -13.54 0.13 26.05
CA GLN A 149 -12.54 0.14 27.13
C GLN A 149 -11.34 1.04 26.80
N LEU A 150 -10.82 0.98 25.57
CA LEU A 150 -9.71 1.82 25.13
C LEU A 150 -10.04 3.32 25.17
N PHE A 151 -11.26 3.70 24.81
CA PHE A 151 -11.67 5.11 24.71
C PHE A 151 -12.33 5.67 25.98
N THR A 152 -12.77 4.82 26.92
CA THR A 152 -13.40 5.26 28.18
C THR A 152 -12.45 5.34 29.37
N GLY A 153 -11.21 4.88 29.24
CA GLY A 153 -10.12 5.18 30.17
C GLY A 153 -10.38 4.77 31.63
N LYS A 154 -11.07 3.64 31.87
CA LYS A 154 -11.07 2.97 33.18
C LYS A 154 -10.01 1.89 33.24
#